data_AF-A0A350T0V2-F1
#
_entry.id   AF-A0A350T0V2-F1
#
_cell.length_a   1.000
_cell.length_b   1.000
_cell.length_c   1.000
_cell.angle_alpha   90.00
_cell.angle_beta   90.00
_cell.angle_gamma   90.00
#
_symmetry.space_group_name_H-M   'P 1'
#
loop_
_entity.id
_entity.type
_entity.pdbx_description
1 polymer ?
#
loop_
_entity_poly.entity_id
_entity_poly.type
_entity_poly.pdbx_seq_one_letter_code
_entity_poly.pdbx_strand_id
1 'polypeptide(L)'
;MTDIFGVSSVSLKAAQAWARSRGAHQRYIDVAQWFWKHAPAYGMPPENPYALASWETNYGKYTGVLGPEQHNWGGIKTATGWSDTDPKHHQTFSSDEQGALAVIQHLYRYGGKTTLPAGETLVDPRYQLVTKTTTTIEGLGGAWAPNAQYGENVAGRVVDMRSFANDGPWKEQPMEAQIPGFRWYPAATTHYTRGRAARVRGGAQHYTAGVDSLAWLTSTSGRENPDDRVSATFLVRRNATLEFRGWQLVGLEDTAWTTAFANPYTVSVEYEHLASQDIPDSDYAVLGQTWADIEQALLERDLGRLDVVQGHKVWVNKPSLPCPDGIDMARVVSEWQARRGKKPELPPGVGDASARFVPETSVWLQWGFKAFWESNPDAIKWLGWPVENERGVGTGLSIQRFERGILVYDASQPEGWRVTALPLSRYAEYGLSAA
;
A
#
# COMPACT_ATOMS: atom_id res chain seq x y z
N MET A 1 -27.86 11.62 -7.39
CA MET A 1 -27.20 11.33 -8.66
C MET A 1 -25.69 11.41 -8.45
N THR A 2 -24.95 10.68 -9.25
CA THR A 2 -23.51 10.48 -9.12
C THR A 2 -22.80 11.36 -10.14
N ASP A 3 -22.13 12.41 -9.68
CA ASP A 3 -21.40 13.31 -10.57
C ASP A 3 -20.22 12.57 -11.24
N ILE A 4 -19.99 12.87 -12.53
CA ILE A 4 -18.85 12.32 -13.29
C ILE A 4 -17.52 12.82 -12.70
N PHE A 5 -17.47 14.11 -12.33
CA PHE A 5 -16.27 14.78 -11.80
C PHE A 5 -16.38 15.00 -10.30
N GLY A 6 -15.22 15.12 -9.64
CA GLY A 6 -15.16 15.30 -8.20
C GLY A 6 -13.91 14.68 -7.58
N VAL A 7 -13.94 14.55 -6.26
CA VAL A 7 -12.86 13.93 -5.46
C VAL A 7 -13.27 12.52 -5.09
N SER A 8 -12.33 11.59 -5.16
CA SER A 8 -12.56 10.21 -4.75
C SER A 8 -12.71 10.09 -3.23
N SER A 9 -13.60 9.20 -2.80
CA SER A 9 -13.71 8.75 -1.41
C SER A 9 -13.28 7.29 -1.23
N VAL A 10 -12.66 6.68 -2.24
CA VAL A 10 -12.34 5.25 -2.26
C VAL A 10 -10.85 5.06 -2.51
N SER A 11 -10.15 4.36 -1.62
CA SER A 11 -8.75 3.99 -1.84
C SER A 11 -8.63 2.85 -2.86
N LEU A 12 -7.48 2.75 -3.54
CA LEU A 12 -7.22 1.64 -4.48
C LEU A 12 -7.43 0.29 -3.79
N LYS A 13 -6.97 0.15 -2.54
CA LYS A 13 -7.13 -1.09 -1.76
C LYS A 13 -8.59 -1.39 -1.47
N ALA A 14 -9.38 -0.38 -1.13
CA ALA A 14 -10.83 -0.53 -0.95
C ALA A 14 -11.51 -1.02 -2.23
N ALA A 15 -11.19 -0.41 -3.37
CA ALA A 15 -11.75 -0.78 -4.67
C ALA A 15 -11.36 -2.22 -5.07
N GLN A 16 -10.11 -2.60 -4.86
CA GLN A 16 -9.64 -3.96 -5.09
C GLN A 16 -10.35 -4.97 -4.18
N ALA A 17 -10.47 -4.68 -2.87
CA ALA A 17 -11.18 -5.54 -1.93
C ALA A 17 -12.67 -5.67 -2.26
N TRP A 18 -13.31 -4.57 -2.65
CA TRP A 18 -14.67 -4.55 -3.17
C TRP A 18 -14.79 -5.50 -4.37
N ALA A 19 -13.91 -5.37 -5.36
CA ALA A 19 -13.90 -6.24 -6.54
C ALA A 19 -13.75 -7.73 -6.17
N ARG A 20 -12.84 -8.08 -5.23
CA ARG A 20 -12.72 -9.47 -4.72
C ARG A 20 -14.03 -9.96 -4.11
N SER A 21 -14.67 -9.13 -3.29
CA SER A 21 -15.94 -9.45 -2.62
C SER A 21 -17.11 -9.68 -3.58
N ARG A 22 -17.00 -9.20 -4.83
CA ARG A 22 -17.98 -9.39 -5.91
C ARG A 22 -17.59 -10.54 -6.86
N GLY A 23 -16.57 -11.33 -6.51
CA GLY A 23 -16.10 -12.45 -7.32
C GLY A 23 -15.54 -12.01 -8.66
N ALA A 24 -14.85 -10.86 -8.70
CA ALA A 24 -14.16 -10.38 -9.87
C ALA A 24 -13.00 -11.30 -10.29
N HIS A 25 -12.71 -11.34 -11.58
CA HIS A 25 -11.49 -11.99 -12.06
C HIS A 25 -10.25 -11.17 -11.67
N GLN A 26 -9.12 -11.83 -11.40
CA GLN A 26 -7.86 -11.19 -10.96
C GLN A 26 -7.44 -10.00 -11.83
N ARG A 27 -7.48 -10.13 -13.17
CA ARG A 27 -7.24 -9.03 -14.11
C ARG A 27 -8.03 -7.73 -13.83
N TYR A 28 -9.29 -7.83 -13.38
CA TYR A 28 -10.08 -6.64 -13.04
C TYR A 28 -9.64 -6.01 -11.71
N ILE A 29 -9.11 -6.82 -10.79
CA ILE A 29 -8.52 -6.33 -9.54
C ILE A 29 -7.18 -5.63 -9.86
N ASP A 30 -6.38 -6.20 -10.77
CA ASP A 30 -5.06 -5.67 -11.13
C ASP A 30 -5.14 -4.37 -11.95
N VAL A 31 -6.11 -4.25 -12.87
CA VAL A 31 -6.29 -3.03 -13.70
C VAL A 31 -6.68 -1.80 -12.87
N ALA A 32 -7.21 -1.98 -11.66
CA ALA A 32 -7.66 -0.89 -10.78
C ALA A 32 -6.57 0.19 -10.59
N GLN A 33 -5.30 -0.21 -10.51
CA GLN A 33 -4.18 0.71 -10.33
C GLN A 33 -4.10 1.78 -11.43
N TRP A 34 -4.46 1.44 -12.68
CA TRP A 34 -4.40 2.37 -13.81
C TRP A 34 -5.50 3.42 -13.74
N PHE A 35 -6.69 3.06 -13.23
CA PHE A 35 -7.76 4.02 -12.98
C PHE A 35 -7.35 5.01 -11.88
N TRP A 36 -6.76 4.53 -10.78
CA TRP A 36 -6.29 5.40 -9.68
C TRP A 36 -5.08 6.24 -10.07
N LYS A 37 -4.24 5.77 -10.99
CA LYS A 37 -3.10 6.54 -11.53
C LYS A 37 -3.57 7.71 -12.39
N HIS A 38 -4.50 7.49 -13.31
CA HIS A 38 -4.81 8.44 -14.39
C HIS A 38 -6.01 9.34 -14.13
N ALA A 39 -7.10 8.82 -13.54
CA ALA A 39 -8.34 9.59 -13.37
C ALA A 39 -8.21 10.91 -12.58
N PRO A 40 -7.30 11.05 -11.58
CA PRO A 40 -7.10 12.31 -10.87
C PRO A 40 -6.69 13.48 -11.77
N ALA A 41 -5.87 13.26 -12.80
CA ALA A 41 -5.46 14.30 -13.76
C ALA A 41 -6.65 14.87 -14.56
N TYR A 42 -7.72 14.07 -14.68
CA TYR A 42 -8.98 14.43 -15.34
C TYR A 42 -10.02 15.04 -14.37
N GLY A 43 -9.67 15.26 -13.09
CA GLY A 43 -10.61 15.73 -12.06
C GLY A 43 -11.75 14.75 -11.81
N MET A 44 -11.49 13.45 -12.00
CA MET A 44 -12.47 12.39 -11.97
C MET A 44 -12.19 11.42 -10.80
N PRO A 45 -13.20 11.07 -9.99
CA PRO A 45 -13.08 9.99 -9.01
C PRO A 45 -12.77 8.67 -9.73
N PRO A 46 -11.66 7.97 -9.44
CA PRO A 46 -11.29 6.74 -10.13
C PRO A 46 -12.33 5.62 -10.06
N GLU A 47 -13.15 5.60 -9.00
CA GLU A 47 -14.22 4.62 -8.82
C GLU A 47 -15.31 4.72 -9.91
N ASN A 48 -15.50 5.89 -10.53
CA ASN A 48 -16.48 6.10 -11.60
C ASN A 48 -16.13 5.31 -12.88
N PRO A 49 -15.00 5.56 -13.56
CA PRO A 49 -14.60 4.79 -14.74
C PRO A 49 -14.29 3.33 -14.40
N TYR A 50 -13.83 3.03 -13.18
CA TYR A 50 -13.62 1.64 -12.75
C TYR A 50 -14.92 0.86 -12.61
N ALA A 51 -15.99 1.47 -12.07
CA ALA A 51 -17.32 0.87 -12.03
C ALA A 51 -17.90 0.65 -13.43
N LEU A 52 -17.69 1.59 -14.36
CA LEU A 52 -18.06 1.40 -15.77
C LEU A 52 -17.34 0.17 -16.34
N ALA A 53 -16.03 0.05 -16.13
CA ALA A 53 -15.27 -1.10 -16.59
C ALA A 53 -15.76 -2.43 -16.02
N SER A 54 -16.23 -2.46 -14.77
CA SER A 54 -16.84 -3.68 -14.22
C SER A 54 -18.10 -4.08 -14.98
N TRP A 55 -18.90 -3.11 -15.42
CA TRP A 55 -20.17 -3.35 -16.11
C TRP A 55 -19.90 -3.94 -17.49
N GLU A 56 -19.05 -3.27 -18.27
CA GLU A 56 -18.70 -3.65 -19.64
C GLU A 56 -18.01 -5.02 -19.72
N THR A 57 -17.18 -5.36 -18.73
CA THR A 57 -16.37 -6.58 -18.76
C THR A 57 -16.91 -7.70 -17.87
N ASN A 58 -18.04 -7.48 -17.20
CA ASN A 58 -18.55 -8.38 -16.15
C ASN A 58 -17.47 -8.70 -15.09
N TYR A 59 -16.89 -7.66 -14.50
CA TYR A 59 -15.78 -7.75 -13.53
C TYR A 59 -14.55 -8.50 -14.09
N GLY A 60 -14.16 -8.21 -15.34
CA GLY A 60 -13.03 -8.83 -16.04
C GLY A 60 -13.24 -10.25 -16.53
N LYS A 61 -14.48 -10.76 -16.50
CA LYS A 61 -14.83 -12.10 -16.99
C LYS A 61 -15.01 -12.16 -18.50
N TYR A 62 -15.32 -11.02 -19.14
CA TYR A 62 -15.46 -10.90 -20.59
C TYR A 62 -16.43 -11.93 -21.19
N THR A 63 -17.68 -11.92 -20.71
CA THR A 63 -18.72 -12.87 -21.15
C THR A 63 -19.45 -12.45 -22.43
N GLY A 64 -18.96 -11.41 -23.12
CA GLY A 64 -19.58 -10.80 -24.29
C GLY A 64 -18.78 -11.04 -25.58
N VAL A 65 -18.82 -10.05 -26.47
CA VAL A 65 -18.18 -10.10 -27.80
C VAL A 65 -16.67 -9.89 -27.71
N LEU A 66 -16.20 -9.20 -26.67
CA LEU A 66 -14.80 -8.89 -26.46
C LEU A 66 -14.13 -9.88 -25.51
N GLY A 67 -12.86 -10.19 -25.76
CA GLY A 67 -12.00 -10.96 -24.89
C GLY A 67 -10.93 -10.10 -24.18
N PRO A 68 -10.29 -10.64 -23.13
CA PRO A 68 -9.28 -9.92 -22.34
C PRO A 68 -8.05 -9.48 -23.16
N GLU A 69 -7.70 -10.19 -24.22
CA GLU A 69 -6.58 -9.88 -25.13
C GLU A 69 -6.73 -8.54 -25.85
N GLN A 70 -7.94 -7.98 -25.90
CA GLN A 70 -8.17 -6.67 -26.51
C GLN A 70 -7.82 -5.51 -25.59
N HIS A 71 -7.61 -5.76 -24.29
CA HIS A 71 -7.42 -4.74 -23.24
C HIS A 71 -8.50 -3.65 -23.25
N ASN A 72 -9.69 -3.95 -23.77
CA ASN A 72 -10.77 -2.99 -23.91
C ASN A 72 -11.71 -3.11 -22.72
N TRP A 73 -11.56 -2.19 -21.78
CA TRP A 73 -12.31 -2.18 -20.53
C TRP A 73 -13.65 -1.44 -20.63
N GLY A 74 -13.91 -0.73 -21.73
CA GLY A 74 -15.08 0.15 -21.88
C GLY A 74 -16.02 -0.21 -23.02
N GLY A 75 -15.81 -1.35 -23.70
CA GLY A 75 -16.54 -1.66 -24.92
C GLY A 75 -16.34 -0.64 -26.04
N ILE A 76 -15.20 0.06 -26.05
CA ILE A 76 -14.98 1.21 -26.93
C ILE A 76 -14.83 0.75 -28.38
N LYS A 77 -15.67 1.28 -29.27
CA LYS A 77 -15.59 1.02 -30.71
C LYS A 77 -14.40 1.72 -31.36
N THR A 78 -13.94 1.20 -32.50
CA THR A 78 -13.01 1.95 -33.36
C THR A 78 -13.67 3.22 -33.90
N ALA A 79 -12.90 4.15 -34.47
CA ALA A 79 -13.42 5.41 -35.02
C ALA A 79 -14.50 5.19 -36.10
N THR A 80 -14.36 4.13 -36.90
CA THR A 80 -15.30 3.73 -37.96
C THR A 80 -16.11 2.49 -37.60
N GLY A 81 -16.10 2.06 -36.33
CA GLY A 81 -16.83 0.88 -35.88
C GLY A 81 -18.30 1.21 -35.64
N TRP A 82 -19.20 0.36 -36.12
CA TRP A 82 -20.66 0.55 -35.98
C TRP A 82 -21.37 -0.62 -35.26
N SER A 83 -20.80 -1.83 -35.32
CA SER A 83 -21.46 -3.07 -34.89
C SER A 83 -21.22 -3.32 -33.41
N ASP A 84 -22.26 -3.73 -32.69
CA ASP A 84 -22.16 -4.16 -31.29
C ASP A 84 -21.73 -5.63 -31.17
N THR A 85 -21.87 -6.42 -32.24
CA THR A 85 -21.67 -7.88 -32.20
C THR A 85 -20.44 -8.37 -32.96
N ASP A 86 -19.77 -7.48 -33.72
CA ASP A 86 -18.51 -7.80 -34.39
C ASP A 86 -17.31 -7.28 -33.56
N PRO A 87 -16.44 -8.16 -33.05
CA PRO A 87 -15.28 -7.74 -32.26
C PRO A 87 -14.30 -6.85 -33.05
N LYS A 88 -14.27 -6.92 -34.39
CA LYS A 88 -13.42 -6.07 -35.24
C LYS A 88 -13.85 -4.61 -35.25
N HIS A 89 -15.09 -4.33 -34.85
CA HIS A 89 -15.60 -2.96 -34.73
C HIS A 89 -15.25 -2.35 -33.37
N HIS A 90 -14.58 -3.11 -32.50
CA HIS A 90 -14.12 -2.68 -31.19
C HIS A 90 -12.61 -2.47 -31.16
N GLN A 91 -12.18 -1.43 -30.45
CA GLN A 91 -10.78 -1.07 -30.35
C GLN A 91 -10.01 -2.14 -29.58
N THR A 92 -8.84 -2.49 -30.09
CA THR A 92 -7.82 -3.28 -29.36
C THR A 92 -6.75 -2.31 -28.89
N PHE A 93 -6.44 -2.32 -27.59
CA PHE A 93 -5.42 -1.47 -26.99
C PHE A 93 -4.13 -2.24 -26.75
N SER A 94 -2.99 -1.54 -26.78
CA SER A 94 -1.68 -2.16 -26.63
C SER A 94 -1.40 -2.67 -25.22
N SER A 95 -2.10 -2.14 -24.21
CA SER A 95 -1.98 -2.55 -22.80
C SER A 95 -3.25 -2.23 -22.02
N ASP A 96 -3.39 -2.87 -20.86
CA ASP A 96 -4.45 -2.57 -19.88
C ASP A 96 -4.41 -1.11 -19.39
N GLU A 97 -3.22 -0.52 -19.29
CA GLU A 97 -3.06 0.91 -18.96
C GLU A 97 -3.70 1.79 -20.04
N GLN A 98 -3.42 1.51 -21.32
CA GLN A 98 -3.98 2.28 -22.43
C GLN A 98 -5.51 2.09 -22.51
N GLY A 99 -5.99 0.87 -22.27
CA GLY A 99 -7.42 0.57 -22.22
C GLY A 99 -8.14 1.30 -21.09
N ALA A 100 -7.58 1.31 -19.89
CA ALA A 100 -8.13 2.05 -18.75
C ALA A 100 -8.13 3.56 -19.01
N LEU A 101 -7.05 4.11 -19.58
CA LEU A 101 -6.97 5.52 -19.97
C LEU A 101 -8.03 5.88 -21.02
N ALA A 102 -8.31 5.00 -21.98
CA ALA A 102 -9.37 5.21 -22.97
C ALA A 102 -10.75 5.29 -22.31
N VAL A 103 -11.06 4.47 -21.31
CA VAL A 103 -12.30 4.57 -20.54
C VAL A 103 -12.42 5.92 -19.83
N ILE A 104 -11.34 6.38 -19.21
CA ILE A 104 -11.29 7.68 -18.51
C ILE A 104 -11.54 8.82 -19.50
N GLN A 105 -10.87 8.82 -20.65
CA GLN A 105 -11.05 9.83 -21.69
C GLN A 105 -12.46 9.82 -22.27
N HIS A 106 -13.02 8.63 -22.48
CA HIS A 106 -14.37 8.49 -22.99
C HIS A 106 -15.40 9.07 -22.02
N LEU A 107 -15.28 8.76 -20.72
CA LEU A 107 -16.15 9.32 -19.69
C LEU A 107 -15.91 10.83 -19.49
N TYR A 108 -14.67 11.30 -19.60
CA TYR A 108 -14.31 12.71 -19.54
C TYR A 108 -14.99 13.51 -20.67
N ARG A 109 -15.03 12.91 -21.86
CA ARG A 109 -15.74 13.47 -23.02
C ARG A 109 -17.25 13.48 -22.81
N TYR A 110 -17.84 12.40 -22.27
CA TYR A 110 -19.25 12.39 -21.88
C TYR A 110 -19.57 13.48 -20.85
N GLY A 111 -18.64 13.79 -19.95
CA GLY A 111 -18.70 14.93 -19.03
C GLY A 111 -18.64 16.32 -19.70
N GLY A 112 -18.59 16.38 -21.03
CA GLY A 112 -18.62 17.62 -21.81
C GLY A 112 -17.29 18.33 -21.98
N LYS A 113 -16.18 17.66 -21.67
CA LYS A 113 -14.84 18.22 -21.88
C LYS A 113 -14.39 17.98 -23.31
N THR A 114 -13.85 19.01 -23.97
CA THR A 114 -13.40 18.95 -25.38
C THR A 114 -11.87 18.87 -25.50
N THR A 115 -11.15 19.33 -24.49
CA THR A 115 -9.69 19.41 -24.47
C THR A 115 -9.16 18.56 -23.32
N LEU A 116 -8.15 17.73 -23.58
CA LEU A 116 -7.52 16.91 -22.55
C LEU A 116 -6.76 17.78 -21.53
N PRO A 117 -6.53 17.28 -20.30
CA PRO A 117 -5.60 17.88 -19.36
C PRO A 117 -4.20 18.05 -19.98
N ALA A 118 -3.45 19.03 -19.50
CA ALA A 118 -2.11 19.29 -20.01
C ALA A 118 -1.17 18.09 -19.77
N GLY A 119 -0.44 17.68 -20.81
CA GLY A 119 0.49 16.54 -20.75
C GLY A 119 -0.14 15.18 -21.07
N GLU A 120 -1.47 15.09 -21.16
CA GLU A 120 -2.17 13.84 -21.50
C GLU A 120 -2.19 13.56 -23.01
N THR A 121 -2.09 12.29 -23.38
CA THR A 121 -2.14 11.82 -24.78
C THR A 121 -3.50 11.23 -25.11
N LEU A 122 -4.10 11.61 -26.23
CA LEU A 122 -5.38 11.06 -26.68
C LEU A 122 -5.24 9.60 -27.13
N VAL A 123 -5.98 8.69 -26.49
CA VAL A 123 -6.01 7.26 -26.82
C VAL A 123 -7.40 6.75 -27.17
N ASP A 124 -8.48 7.43 -26.74
CA ASP A 124 -9.84 7.08 -27.14
C ASP A 124 -10.08 7.46 -28.62
N PRO A 125 -10.26 6.48 -29.53
CA PRO A 125 -10.46 6.74 -30.95
C PRO A 125 -11.78 7.45 -31.26
N ARG A 126 -12.72 7.52 -30.30
CA ARG A 126 -14.04 8.13 -30.49
C ARG A 126 -14.21 9.46 -29.75
N TYR A 127 -13.19 9.94 -29.05
CA TYR A 127 -13.29 11.15 -28.24
C TYR A 127 -13.88 12.35 -29.01
N GLN A 128 -13.39 12.60 -30.22
CA GLN A 128 -13.88 13.70 -31.07
C GLN A 128 -15.25 13.44 -31.71
N LEU A 129 -15.73 12.19 -31.73
CA LEU A 129 -17.00 11.79 -32.33
C LEU A 129 -18.17 11.88 -31.35
N VAL A 130 -17.90 12.03 -30.05
CA VAL A 130 -18.94 12.20 -29.03
C VAL A 130 -19.56 13.60 -29.16
N THR A 131 -20.88 13.63 -29.36
CA THR A 131 -21.65 14.87 -29.60
C THR A 131 -22.63 15.22 -28.48
N LYS A 132 -23.05 14.24 -27.68
CA LYS A 132 -23.89 14.45 -26.51
C LYS A 132 -23.03 14.54 -25.26
N THR A 133 -23.54 15.17 -24.20
CA THR A 133 -22.85 15.30 -22.90
C THR A 133 -23.84 15.18 -21.72
N THR A 134 -23.35 14.77 -20.56
CA THR A 134 -24.09 14.69 -19.29
C THR A 134 -23.14 15.08 -18.15
N THR A 135 -23.67 15.47 -16.99
CA THR A 135 -22.87 15.74 -15.79
C THR A 135 -22.85 14.58 -14.80
N THR A 136 -23.76 13.62 -14.94
CA THR A 136 -23.95 12.48 -14.01
C THR A 136 -23.81 11.13 -14.71
N ILE A 137 -23.41 10.11 -13.94
CA ILE A 137 -23.29 8.71 -14.38
C ILE A 137 -24.66 8.14 -14.78
N GLU A 138 -25.71 8.43 -14.02
CA GLU A 138 -27.08 8.01 -14.32
C GLU A 138 -27.54 8.55 -15.69
N GLY A 139 -27.12 9.77 -16.03
CA GLY A 139 -27.43 10.41 -17.30
C GLY A 139 -26.84 9.69 -18.52
N LEU A 140 -25.90 8.77 -18.37
CA LEU A 140 -25.36 7.96 -19.47
C LEU A 140 -26.41 7.03 -20.11
N GLY A 141 -27.48 6.70 -19.39
CA GLY A 141 -28.59 5.89 -19.88
C GLY A 141 -29.43 6.59 -20.96
N GLY A 142 -29.83 5.86 -22.00
CA GLY A 142 -30.73 6.35 -23.06
C GLY A 142 -30.13 7.32 -24.07
N ALA A 143 -29.07 8.06 -23.71
CA ALA A 143 -28.39 8.99 -24.62
C ALA A 143 -27.21 8.38 -25.39
N TRP A 144 -26.53 7.36 -24.83
CA TRP A 144 -25.37 6.66 -25.47
C TRP A 144 -25.45 5.14 -25.41
N ALA A 145 -26.04 4.57 -24.36
CA ALA A 145 -26.44 3.17 -24.34
C ALA A 145 -27.95 3.07 -24.66
N PRO A 146 -28.39 2.17 -25.56
CA PRO A 146 -29.81 1.97 -25.85
C PRO A 146 -30.64 1.58 -24.61
N ASN A 147 -29.98 0.97 -23.63
CA ASN A 147 -30.58 0.62 -22.36
C ASN A 147 -30.69 1.86 -21.45
N ALA A 148 -31.93 2.29 -21.19
CA ALA A 148 -32.22 3.40 -20.28
C ALA A 148 -31.65 3.18 -18.86
N GLN A 149 -31.50 1.92 -18.44
CA GLN A 149 -30.99 1.55 -17.11
C GLN A 149 -29.45 1.51 -17.04
N TYR A 150 -28.74 1.73 -18.15
CA TYR A 150 -27.27 1.63 -18.18
C TYR A 150 -26.59 2.51 -17.12
N GLY A 151 -26.90 3.81 -17.14
CA GLY A 151 -26.31 4.76 -16.21
C GLY A 151 -26.64 4.43 -14.75
N GLU A 152 -27.88 4.03 -14.48
CA GLU A 152 -28.33 3.61 -13.15
C GLU A 152 -27.59 2.38 -12.63
N ASN A 153 -27.33 1.39 -13.49
CA ASN A 153 -26.58 0.20 -13.09
C ASN A 153 -25.11 0.52 -12.77
N VAL A 154 -24.48 1.40 -13.55
CA VAL A 154 -23.11 1.85 -13.28
C VAL A 154 -23.06 2.68 -12.00
N ALA A 155 -24.00 3.61 -11.82
CA ALA A 155 -24.12 4.42 -10.60
C ALA A 155 -24.34 3.54 -9.36
N GLY A 156 -25.18 2.50 -9.46
CA GLY A 156 -25.38 1.51 -8.40
C GLY A 156 -24.08 0.82 -7.97
N ARG A 157 -23.17 0.51 -8.91
CA ARG A 157 -21.86 -0.06 -8.59
C ARG A 157 -20.92 0.95 -7.94
N VAL A 158 -20.97 2.22 -8.34
CA VAL A 158 -20.23 3.30 -7.66
C VAL A 158 -20.69 3.44 -6.21
N VAL A 159 -22.00 3.46 -5.97
CA VAL A 159 -22.59 3.54 -4.63
C VAL A 159 -22.21 2.31 -3.79
N ASP A 160 -22.36 1.10 -4.33
CA ASP A 160 -21.97 -0.15 -3.64
C ASP A 160 -20.48 -0.15 -3.27
N MET A 161 -19.60 0.31 -4.16
CA MET A 161 -18.17 0.41 -3.88
C MET A 161 -17.86 1.45 -2.79
N ARG A 162 -18.50 2.63 -2.84
CA ARG A 162 -18.34 3.68 -1.82
C ARG A 162 -18.85 3.22 -0.46
N SER A 163 -20.00 2.56 -0.40
CA SER A 163 -20.53 2.01 0.84
C SER A 163 -19.68 0.87 1.37
N PHE A 164 -19.18 -0.03 0.52
CA PHE A 164 -18.22 -1.06 0.94
C PHE A 164 -16.95 -0.44 1.55
N ALA A 165 -16.42 0.62 0.94
CA ALA A 165 -15.21 1.28 1.39
C ALA A 165 -15.38 2.07 2.70
N ASN A 166 -16.51 2.76 2.87
CA ASN A 166 -16.68 3.75 3.93
C ASN A 166 -17.60 3.29 5.07
N ASP A 167 -18.66 2.56 4.75
CA ASP A 167 -19.74 2.22 5.67
C ASP A 167 -19.81 0.71 5.99
N GLY A 168 -19.11 -0.10 5.19
CA GLY A 168 -19.12 -1.55 5.27
C GLY A 168 -18.27 -2.13 6.42
N PRO A 169 -18.33 -3.47 6.61
CA PRO A 169 -17.47 -4.17 7.56
C PRO A 169 -16.01 -4.19 7.10
N TRP A 170 -15.74 -3.88 5.82
CA TRP A 170 -14.39 -3.68 5.35
C TRP A 170 -13.79 -2.46 6.04
N LYS A 171 -12.67 -2.68 6.72
CA LYS A 171 -11.78 -1.62 7.17
C LYS A 171 -10.51 -1.76 6.36
N GLU A 172 -10.00 -0.64 5.87
CA GLU A 172 -8.65 -0.63 5.32
C GLU A 172 -7.74 -1.12 6.42
N GLN A 173 -7.15 -2.31 6.22
CA GLN A 173 -6.21 -2.86 7.19
C GLN A 173 -5.13 -1.81 7.39
N PRO A 174 -4.81 -1.41 8.64
CA PRO A 174 -3.71 -0.49 8.87
C PRO A 174 -2.50 -1.08 8.14
N MET A 175 -1.88 -0.27 7.29
CA MET A 175 -0.68 -0.72 6.58
C MET A 175 0.30 -1.31 7.61
N GLU A 176 0.89 -2.44 7.28
CA GLU A 176 2.04 -2.94 8.01
C GLU A 176 3.30 -2.31 7.43
N ALA A 177 4.35 -2.21 8.23
CA ALA A 177 5.62 -1.76 7.69
C ALA A 177 6.08 -2.76 6.62
N GLN A 178 6.53 -2.23 5.49
CA GLN A 178 6.94 -2.99 4.32
C GLN A 178 8.32 -3.63 4.50
N ILE A 179 9.06 -3.19 5.52
CA ILE A 179 10.38 -3.68 5.89
C ILE A 179 10.31 -4.33 7.28
N PRO A 180 10.79 -5.58 7.44
CA PRO A 180 10.84 -6.25 8.75
C PRO A 180 11.57 -5.43 9.81
N GLY A 181 11.10 -5.52 11.05
CA GLY A 181 11.66 -4.77 12.17
C GLY A 181 11.20 -3.32 12.28
N PHE A 182 10.41 -2.82 11.33
CA PHE A 182 9.72 -1.54 11.45
C PHE A 182 8.27 -1.71 11.90
N ARG A 183 7.76 -0.71 12.61
CA ARG A 183 6.32 -0.57 12.89
C ARG A 183 5.74 0.50 11.97
N TRP A 184 4.55 0.27 11.44
CA TRP A 184 3.87 1.31 10.67
C TRP A 184 3.37 2.41 11.60
N TYR A 185 3.74 3.66 11.30
CA TYR A 185 3.26 4.85 12.00
C TYR A 185 3.18 5.99 10.97
N PRO A 186 2.06 6.13 10.26
CA PRO A 186 2.02 6.95 9.05
C PRO A 186 2.21 8.43 9.36
N ALA A 187 2.97 9.11 8.52
CA ALA A 187 2.93 10.56 8.46
C ALA A 187 1.55 11.03 7.97
N ALA A 188 1.13 12.21 8.42
CA ALA A 188 -0.08 12.84 7.93
C ALA A 188 0.01 13.04 6.41
N THR A 189 -1.11 12.89 5.70
CA THR A 189 -1.18 13.02 4.23
C THR A 189 -0.80 14.41 3.73
N THR A 190 -0.61 15.36 4.64
CA THR A 190 -0.11 16.72 4.39
C THR A 190 1.41 16.84 4.36
N HIS A 191 2.14 15.74 4.64
CA HIS A 191 3.60 15.73 4.82
C HIS A 191 4.33 14.89 3.77
N TYR A 192 3.61 14.30 2.82
CA TYR A 192 4.17 13.49 1.74
C TYR A 192 3.24 13.53 0.51
N THR A 193 3.76 13.15 -0.66
CA THR A 193 2.93 12.99 -1.87
C THR A 193 2.54 11.53 -2.03
N ARG A 194 1.25 11.25 -2.18
CA ARG A 194 0.79 9.91 -2.55
C ARG A 194 1.25 9.55 -3.96
N GLY A 195 1.79 8.37 -4.12
CA GLY A 195 2.46 7.94 -5.34
C GLY A 195 3.85 8.55 -5.51
N ARG A 196 4.60 7.98 -6.46
CA ARG A 196 5.90 8.48 -6.90
C ARG A 196 5.86 8.79 -8.38
N ALA A 197 6.36 9.97 -8.74
CA ALA A 197 6.44 10.42 -10.13
C ALA A 197 7.64 9.83 -10.89
N ALA A 198 8.60 9.22 -10.19
CA ALA A 198 9.80 8.63 -10.76
C ALA A 198 10.19 7.34 -10.03
N ARG A 199 11.02 6.51 -10.68
CA ARG A 199 11.60 5.31 -10.06
C ARG A 199 12.68 5.71 -9.06
N VAL A 200 12.78 4.96 -7.96
CA VAL A 200 13.84 5.15 -6.96
C VAL A 200 15.20 4.87 -7.59
N ARG A 201 16.15 5.77 -7.33
CA ARG A 201 17.55 5.64 -7.75
C ARG A 201 18.55 5.88 -6.63
N GLY A 202 18.12 6.43 -5.49
CA GLY A 202 19.03 6.76 -4.39
C GLY A 202 18.41 6.62 -3.00
N GLY A 203 19.29 6.49 -2.00
CA GLY A 203 18.94 6.56 -0.59
C GLY A 203 19.45 7.85 0.03
N ALA A 204 18.58 8.54 0.76
CA ALA A 204 18.92 9.71 1.55
C ALA A 204 19.02 9.34 3.02
N GLN A 205 20.23 9.39 3.56
CA GLN A 205 20.47 9.22 4.99
C GLN A 205 20.43 10.58 5.66
N HIS A 206 19.60 10.64 6.69
CA HIS A 206 19.39 11.79 7.53
C HIS A 206 19.66 11.44 8.99
N TYR A 207 19.61 12.46 9.82
CA TYR A 207 19.77 12.42 11.26
C TYR A 207 18.82 13.46 11.86
N THR A 208 18.11 13.11 12.93
CA THR A 208 17.30 14.05 13.70
C THR A 208 18.04 14.52 14.94
N ALA A 209 18.01 15.83 15.20
CA ALA A 209 18.72 16.47 16.31
C ALA A 209 17.89 16.49 17.62
N GLY A 210 17.18 15.41 17.96
CA GLY A 210 16.28 15.41 19.11
C GLY A 210 15.60 14.06 19.39
N VAL A 211 14.73 14.04 20.40
CA VAL A 211 14.04 12.84 20.93
C VAL A 211 12.56 12.75 20.54
N ASP A 212 12.00 13.80 19.94
CA ASP A 212 10.59 13.85 19.49
C ASP A 212 10.47 13.64 17.97
N SER A 213 11.45 12.96 17.38
CA SER A 213 11.60 12.78 15.93
C SER A 213 10.35 12.20 15.28
N LEU A 214 9.72 11.22 15.95
CA LEU A 214 8.53 10.55 15.44
C LEU A 214 7.36 11.51 15.27
N ALA A 215 7.04 12.30 16.30
CA ALA A 215 5.94 13.28 16.25
C ALA A 215 6.23 14.38 15.22
N TRP A 216 7.48 14.83 15.16
CA TRP A 216 7.93 15.86 14.23
C TRP A 216 7.78 15.45 12.77
N LEU A 217 8.29 14.27 12.39
CA LEU A 217 8.24 13.75 11.01
C LEU A 217 6.82 13.34 10.58
N THR A 218 5.91 13.11 11.52
CA THR A 218 4.58 12.59 11.21
C THR A 218 3.48 13.64 11.25
N SER A 219 3.64 14.72 12.02
CA SER A 219 2.52 15.64 12.25
C SER A 219 2.91 17.08 12.57
N THR A 220 4.03 17.33 13.28
CA THR A 220 4.28 18.68 13.85
C THR A 220 5.29 19.53 13.06
N SER A 221 6.05 18.96 12.11
CA SER A 221 6.86 19.77 11.20
C SER A 221 5.98 20.71 10.36
N GLY A 222 6.49 21.91 10.07
CA GLY A 222 5.75 22.93 9.31
C GLY A 222 4.42 23.38 9.94
N ARG A 223 4.28 23.28 11.28
CA ARG A 223 3.06 23.72 11.99
C ARG A 223 2.79 25.22 11.80
N GLU A 224 3.84 26.03 11.82
CA GLU A 224 3.74 27.49 11.64
C GLU A 224 3.69 27.89 10.17
N ASN A 225 4.24 27.07 9.27
CA ASN A 225 4.26 27.29 7.83
C ASN A 225 4.14 25.95 7.08
N PRO A 226 3.01 25.69 6.39
CA PRO A 226 2.80 24.45 5.65
C PRO A 226 3.87 24.13 4.59
N ASP A 227 4.54 25.14 4.05
CA ASP A 227 5.60 24.95 3.05
C ASP A 227 6.90 24.36 3.65
N ASP A 228 7.04 24.40 4.98
CA ASP A 228 8.18 23.85 5.72
C ASP A 228 7.92 22.42 6.23
N ARG A 229 6.81 21.78 5.81
CA ARG A 229 6.48 20.40 6.22
C ARG A 229 7.47 19.40 5.64
N VAL A 230 7.91 18.49 6.51
CA VAL A 230 8.80 17.39 6.15
C VAL A 230 8.33 16.07 6.76
N SER A 231 8.58 14.97 6.08
CA SER A 231 8.35 13.59 6.57
C SER A 231 9.64 12.80 6.48
N ALA A 232 9.60 11.47 6.56
CA ALA A 232 10.67 10.57 6.11
C ALA A 232 10.03 9.25 5.68
N THR A 233 10.74 8.40 4.92
CA THR A 233 10.20 7.06 4.65
C THR A 233 10.30 6.19 5.89
N PHE A 234 11.47 6.19 6.54
CA PHE A 234 11.73 5.45 7.77
C PHE A 234 12.38 6.35 8.83
N LEU A 235 12.08 6.07 10.10
CA LEU A 235 12.77 6.56 11.27
C LEU A 235 13.37 5.36 12.02
N VAL A 236 14.70 5.26 12.05
CA VAL A 236 15.44 4.29 12.85
C VAL A 236 15.70 4.89 14.23
N ARG A 237 15.33 4.17 15.28
CA ARG A 237 15.54 4.61 16.67
C ARG A 237 16.98 4.39 17.11
N ARG A 238 17.42 5.12 18.13
CA ARG A 238 18.66 4.80 18.84
C ARG A 238 18.57 3.47 19.58
N ASN A 239 19.69 2.75 19.67
CA ASN A 239 19.79 1.39 20.21
C ASN A 239 18.81 0.45 19.49
N ALA A 240 18.77 0.58 18.17
CA ALA A 240 17.93 -0.25 17.32
C ALA A 240 18.40 -1.70 17.33
N THR A 241 17.45 -2.61 17.16
CA THR A 241 17.73 -4.03 16.89
C THR A 241 17.06 -4.41 15.57
N LEU A 242 17.45 -5.51 14.95
CA LEU A 242 16.76 -5.99 13.74
C LEU A 242 15.29 -6.35 14.03
N GLU A 243 14.97 -6.74 15.27
CA GLU A 243 13.60 -7.00 15.75
C GLU A 243 12.77 -5.72 15.86
N PHE A 244 13.36 -4.63 16.36
CA PHE A 244 12.70 -3.34 16.41
C PHE A 244 13.66 -2.20 16.08
N ARG A 245 13.66 -1.86 14.80
CA ARG A 245 14.48 -0.84 14.16
C ARG A 245 13.91 0.55 14.38
N GLY A 246 12.58 0.68 14.36
CA GLY A 246 11.88 1.95 14.49
C GLY A 246 10.57 1.95 13.72
N TRP A 247 10.27 3.04 13.02
CA TRP A 247 8.98 3.24 12.35
C TRP A 247 9.11 3.50 10.86
N GLN A 248 8.17 2.96 10.07
CA GLN A 248 7.96 3.37 8.69
C GLN A 248 6.80 4.38 8.67
N LEU A 249 7.06 5.54 8.08
CA LEU A 249 6.14 6.69 8.11
C LEU A 249 5.46 6.93 6.76
N VAL A 250 6.14 6.57 5.66
CA VAL A 250 5.63 6.73 4.30
C VAL A 250 5.86 5.42 3.54
N GLY A 251 4.91 5.02 2.69
CA GLY A 251 5.05 3.82 1.86
C GLY A 251 6.17 3.97 0.83
N LEU A 252 6.79 2.86 0.43
CA LEU A 252 7.81 2.87 -0.65
C LEU A 252 7.24 3.32 -2.00
N GLU A 253 5.93 3.21 -2.18
CA GLU A 253 5.17 3.67 -3.35
C GLU A 253 4.87 5.17 -3.32
N ASP A 254 5.05 5.83 -2.17
CA ASP A 254 4.75 7.24 -1.92
C ASP A 254 6.06 8.07 -1.83
N THR A 255 5.94 9.39 -1.96
CA THR A 255 7.09 10.31 -1.94
C THR A 255 7.17 11.07 -0.63
N ALA A 256 8.10 10.70 0.25
CA ALA A 256 8.43 11.48 1.45
C ALA A 256 9.11 12.82 1.08
N TRP A 257 8.94 13.84 1.92
CA TRP A 257 9.49 15.18 1.71
C TRP A 257 10.67 15.45 2.64
N THR A 258 11.90 15.14 2.20
CA THR A 258 13.13 15.33 2.99
C THR A 258 14.31 15.90 2.24
N THR A 259 14.33 15.80 0.91
CA THR A 259 15.50 16.05 0.06
C THR A 259 15.25 17.03 -1.09
N ALA A 260 14.23 17.89 -0.94
CA ALA A 260 13.85 18.88 -1.94
C ALA A 260 13.66 18.27 -3.35
N PHE A 261 14.45 18.69 -4.35
CA PHE A 261 14.30 18.23 -5.73
C PHE A 261 14.51 16.72 -5.89
N ALA A 262 15.24 16.08 -4.97
CA ALA A 262 15.55 14.66 -5.05
C ALA A 262 14.43 13.76 -4.52
N ASN A 263 13.39 14.31 -3.88
CA ASN A 263 12.28 13.56 -3.28
C ASN A 263 11.71 12.46 -4.21
N PRO A 264 11.39 12.72 -5.51
CA PRO A 264 10.83 11.69 -6.39
C PRO A 264 11.77 10.52 -6.68
N TYR A 265 13.07 10.68 -6.45
CA TYR A 265 14.11 9.70 -6.80
C TYR A 265 14.69 8.99 -5.58
N THR A 266 14.36 9.43 -4.36
CA THR A 266 14.97 8.93 -3.12
C THR A 266 13.97 8.23 -2.20
N VAL A 267 14.48 7.26 -1.45
CA VAL A 267 13.89 6.81 -0.17
C VAL A 267 14.69 7.46 0.94
N SER A 268 14.04 7.92 2.01
CA SER A 268 14.70 8.61 3.12
C SER A 268 14.64 7.84 4.42
N VAL A 269 15.80 7.72 5.07
CA VAL A 269 15.95 7.12 6.41
C VAL A 269 16.49 8.19 7.34
N GLU A 270 15.71 8.51 8.36
CA GLU A 270 16.11 9.30 9.52
C GLU A 270 16.67 8.36 10.59
N TYR A 271 17.76 8.74 11.24
CA TYR A 271 18.24 8.07 12.45
C TYR A 271 18.10 9.03 13.64
N GLU A 272 17.42 8.55 14.69
CA GLU A 272 17.20 9.32 15.90
C GLU A 272 18.48 9.45 16.71
N HIS A 273 18.97 10.68 16.85
CA HIS A 273 20.23 10.95 17.51
C HIS A 273 20.11 12.10 18.52
N LEU A 274 20.77 11.90 19.65
CA LEU A 274 21.06 12.97 20.59
C LEU A 274 22.46 13.47 20.28
N ALA A 275 22.58 14.73 19.85
CA ALA A 275 23.86 15.35 19.45
C ALA A 275 24.96 15.30 20.55
N SER A 276 24.58 15.02 21.79
CA SER A 276 25.48 14.83 22.93
C SER A 276 26.00 13.39 23.10
N GLN A 277 25.65 12.44 22.22
CA GLN A 277 25.94 11.02 22.41
C GLN A 277 26.41 10.34 21.11
N ASP A 278 27.48 9.55 21.16
CA ASP A 278 27.96 8.78 20.00
C ASP A 278 26.94 7.77 19.48
N ILE A 279 27.07 7.35 18.22
CA ILE A 279 26.22 6.31 17.63
C ILE A 279 26.80 4.92 17.92
N PRO A 280 26.03 4.00 18.55
CA PRO A 280 26.51 2.65 18.83
C PRO A 280 26.89 1.89 17.55
N ASP A 281 27.92 1.03 17.64
CA ASP A 281 28.32 0.16 16.53
C ASP A 281 27.18 -0.75 16.04
N SER A 282 26.34 -1.22 16.96
CA SER A 282 25.14 -2.00 16.65
C SER A 282 24.17 -1.27 15.74
N ASP A 283 24.05 0.05 15.89
CA ASP A 283 23.09 0.85 15.15
C ASP A 283 23.56 1.07 13.71
N TYR A 284 24.88 1.18 13.49
CA TYR A 284 25.45 1.17 12.13
C TYR A 284 25.17 -0.15 11.40
N ALA A 285 25.26 -1.29 12.08
CA ALA A 285 24.91 -2.57 11.50
C ALA A 285 23.41 -2.63 11.13
N VAL A 286 22.52 -2.13 11.99
CA VAL A 286 21.08 -2.05 11.71
C VAL A 286 20.78 -1.07 10.57
N LEU A 287 21.45 0.07 10.48
CA LEU A 287 21.32 1.02 9.37
C LEU A 287 21.75 0.38 8.04
N GLY A 288 22.88 -0.32 8.02
CA GLY A 288 23.34 -1.07 6.84
C GLY A 288 22.34 -2.13 6.39
N GLN A 289 21.80 -2.93 7.32
CA GLN A 289 20.77 -3.92 7.00
C GLN A 289 19.47 -3.27 6.54
N THR A 290 19.08 -2.14 7.13
CA THR A 290 17.91 -1.36 6.73
C THR A 290 18.00 -0.94 5.26
N TRP A 291 19.14 -0.39 4.83
CA TRP A 291 19.32 -0.02 3.43
C TRP A 291 19.32 -1.22 2.48
N ALA A 292 19.88 -2.36 2.89
CA ALA A 292 19.83 -3.59 2.10
C ALA A 292 18.39 -4.10 1.90
N ASP A 293 17.59 -4.09 2.97
CA ASP A 293 16.20 -4.55 2.92
C ASP A 293 15.31 -3.60 2.11
N ILE A 294 15.54 -2.28 2.23
CA ILE A 294 14.88 -1.27 1.39
C ILE A 294 15.19 -1.53 -0.08
N GLU A 295 16.46 -1.73 -0.44
CA GLU A 295 16.84 -1.99 -1.82
C GLU A 295 16.14 -3.24 -2.37
N GLN A 296 16.13 -4.33 -1.60
CA GLN A 296 15.43 -5.54 -2.01
C GLN A 296 13.93 -5.32 -2.18
N ALA A 297 13.28 -4.64 -1.22
CA ALA A 297 11.85 -4.35 -1.30
C ALA A 297 11.49 -3.49 -2.53
N LEU A 298 12.36 -2.54 -2.89
CA LEU A 298 12.20 -1.73 -4.11
C LEU A 298 12.31 -2.57 -5.39
N LEU A 299 13.23 -3.53 -5.43
CA LEU A 299 13.39 -4.45 -6.57
C LEU A 299 12.18 -5.38 -6.71
N GLU A 300 11.74 -5.98 -5.60
CA GLU A 300 10.59 -6.91 -5.57
C GLU A 300 9.28 -6.23 -5.99
N ARG A 301 9.13 -4.93 -5.69
CA ARG A 301 7.93 -4.14 -6.01
C ARG A 301 8.04 -3.39 -7.34
N ASP A 302 9.14 -3.58 -8.08
CA ASP A 302 9.43 -2.85 -9.31
C ASP A 302 9.39 -1.30 -9.14
N LEU A 303 9.82 -0.79 -7.99
CA LEU A 303 9.79 0.65 -7.69
C LEU A 303 11.11 1.36 -8.04
N GLY A 304 12.18 0.61 -8.28
CA GLY A 304 13.50 1.15 -8.59
C GLY A 304 14.62 0.35 -7.94
N ARG A 305 15.78 0.99 -7.74
CA ARG A 305 16.94 0.41 -7.05
C ARG A 305 17.76 1.50 -6.37
N LEU A 306 18.69 1.12 -5.49
CA LEU A 306 19.62 2.08 -4.88
C LEU A 306 20.94 2.09 -5.68
N ASP A 307 21.14 3.10 -6.54
CA ASP A 307 22.42 3.34 -7.19
C ASP A 307 23.46 3.83 -6.17
N VAL A 308 23.01 4.65 -5.22
CA VAL A 308 23.83 5.29 -4.19
C VAL A 308 23.03 5.55 -2.91
N VAL A 309 23.69 5.50 -1.75
CA VAL A 309 23.17 6.01 -0.48
C VAL A 309 24.08 7.17 -0.05
N GLN A 310 23.51 8.35 0.18
CA GLN A 310 24.26 9.55 0.53
C GLN A 310 23.58 10.36 1.62
N GLY A 311 24.37 11.14 2.34
CA GLY A 311 23.87 12.08 3.32
C GLY A 311 23.07 13.21 2.70
N HIS A 312 22.08 13.71 3.44
CA HIS A 312 21.18 14.80 3.05
C HIS A 312 21.87 15.96 2.30
N LYS A 313 23.03 16.45 2.78
CA LYS A 313 23.76 17.59 2.16
C LYS A 313 24.04 17.42 0.67
N VAL A 314 24.29 16.20 0.21
CA VAL A 314 24.60 15.93 -1.20
C VAL A 314 23.35 16.10 -2.05
N TRP A 315 22.22 15.59 -1.57
CA TRP A 315 20.93 15.68 -2.27
C TRP A 315 20.43 17.10 -2.42
N VAL A 316 20.75 18.01 -1.49
CA VAL A 316 20.30 19.41 -1.54
C VAL A 316 21.41 20.38 -1.93
N ASN A 317 22.61 19.89 -2.25
CA ASN A 317 23.79 20.67 -2.59
C ASN A 317 24.08 21.82 -1.59
N LYS A 318 23.99 21.52 -0.29
CA LYS A 318 24.19 22.51 0.78
C LYS A 318 25.15 21.98 1.86
N PRO A 319 26.48 22.12 1.65
CA PRO A 319 27.50 21.57 2.54
C PRO A 319 27.46 22.10 3.99
N SER A 320 26.92 23.30 4.18
CA SER A 320 26.79 23.94 5.50
C SER A 320 25.60 23.45 6.33
N LEU A 321 24.70 22.61 5.77
CA LEU A 321 23.63 22.03 6.57
C LEU A 321 24.22 21.15 7.67
N PRO A 322 23.71 21.16 8.90
CA PRO A 322 24.17 20.28 9.97
C PRO A 322 23.72 18.82 9.78
N CYS A 323 22.87 18.49 8.81
CA CYS A 323 22.39 17.12 8.59
C CYS A 323 23.09 16.48 7.38
N PRO A 324 23.72 15.30 7.48
CA PRO A 324 23.73 14.37 8.62
C PRO A 324 25.06 14.43 9.41
N ASP A 325 25.42 15.58 10.00
CA ASP A 325 26.61 15.63 10.87
C ASP A 325 26.33 14.82 12.15
N GLY A 326 27.27 13.96 12.53
CA GLY A 326 27.11 13.01 13.65
C GLY A 326 26.90 11.56 13.22
N ILE A 327 26.58 11.30 11.94
CA ILE A 327 26.58 9.96 11.34
C ILE A 327 27.81 9.78 10.44
N ASP A 328 28.56 8.70 10.63
CA ASP A 328 29.60 8.28 9.70
C ASP A 328 28.96 7.67 8.44
N MET A 329 28.79 8.51 7.42
CA MET A 329 28.23 8.11 6.14
C MET A 329 29.06 7.05 5.41
N ALA A 330 30.39 7.08 5.54
CA ALA A 330 31.24 6.09 4.89
C ALA A 330 30.99 4.70 5.50
N ARG A 331 30.82 4.66 6.82
CA ARG A 331 30.45 3.44 7.54
C ARG A 331 29.06 2.93 7.18
N VAL A 332 28.04 3.80 7.13
CA VAL A 332 26.68 3.40 6.69
C VAL A 332 26.73 2.75 5.31
N VAL A 333 27.43 3.38 4.35
CA VAL A 333 27.57 2.85 2.99
C VAL A 333 28.34 1.53 2.98
N SER A 334 29.40 1.40 3.78
CA SER A 334 30.17 0.16 3.91
C SER A 334 29.31 -0.99 4.45
N GLU A 335 28.53 -0.75 5.50
CA GLU A 335 27.64 -1.77 6.10
C GLU A 335 26.53 -2.20 5.13
N TRP A 336 25.95 -1.25 4.39
CA TRP A 336 24.98 -1.54 3.32
C TRP A 336 25.61 -2.38 2.21
N GLN A 337 26.74 -1.96 1.65
CA GLN A 337 27.41 -2.68 0.56
C GLN A 337 27.82 -4.11 0.97
N ALA A 338 28.24 -4.31 2.22
CA ALA A 338 28.56 -5.63 2.75
C ALA A 338 27.35 -6.58 2.83
N ARG A 339 26.13 -6.05 2.83
CA ARG A 339 24.85 -6.78 2.94
C ARG A 339 24.05 -6.82 1.65
N ARG A 340 24.33 -5.92 0.71
CA ARG A 340 23.67 -5.80 -0.59
C ARG A 340 23.67 -7.13 -1.35
N GLY A 341 22.52 -7.47 -1.94
CA GLY A 341 22.33 -8.70 -2.74
C GLY A 341 22.30 -9.99 -1.92
N LYS A 342 22.48 -9.93 -0.60
CA LYS A 342 22.14 -11.01 0.32
C LYS A 342 20.65 -10.88 0.65
N LYS A 343 19.98 -12.01 0.89
CA LYS A 343 18.60 -11.98 1.43
C LYS A 343 18.60 -11.17 2.73
N PRO A 344 17.47 -10.53 3.11
CA PRO A 344 17.39 -9.70 4.30
C PRO A 344 17.88 -10.51 5.50
N GLU A 345 18.77 -9.96 6.34
CA GLU A 345 18.91 -10.49 7.70
C GLU A 345 17.62 -10.15 8.42
N LEU A 346 16.69 -11.10 8.35
CA LEU A 346 15.43 -11.04 9.07
C LEU A 346 15.78 -11.00 10.58
N PRO A 347 14.92 -10.39 11.43
CA PRO A 347 15.02 -10.63 12.86
C PRO A 347 15.21 -12.14 13.09
N PRO A 348 15.91 -12.60 14.14
CA PRO A 348 15.80 -14.01 14.51
C PRO A 348 14.28 -14.37 14.56
N GLY A 349 13.70 -15.13 13.63
CA GLY A 349 14.28 -15.75 12.43
C GLY A 349 13.53 -15.53 11.11
N VAL A 350 14.31 -15.61 10.04
CA VAL A 350 14.04 -16.60 8.99
C VAL A 350 15.12 -17.68 9.13
N GLY A 351 14.70 -18.80 9.72
CA GLY A 351 15.57 -19.89 10.16
C GLY A 351 15.44 -20.26 11.64
N ASP A 352 14.65 -19.54 12.43
CA ASP A 352 14.37 -19.94 13.81
C ASP A 352 13.33 -21.08 13.81
N ALA A 353 13.74 -22.27 14.23
CA ALA A 353 12.84 -23.42 14.40
C ALA A 353 11.66 -23.11 15.35
N SER A 354 11.79 -22.05 16.16
CA SER A 354 10.80 -21.59 17.12
C SER A 354 9.82 -20.55 16.55
N ALA A 355 10.03 -19.94 15.38
CA ALA A 355 9.14 -18.88 14.87
C ALA A 355 8.59 -19.15 13.46
N ARG A 356 7.32 -18.76 13.24
CA ARG A 356 6.61 -18.85 11.96
C ARG A 356 5.73 -17.63 11.75
N PHE A 357 5.91 -16.96 10.61
CA PHE A 357 4.96 -15.96 10.15
C PHE A 357 3.74 -16.63 9.52
N VAL A 358 2.55 -16.22 9.92
CA VAL A 358 1.27 -16.68 9.35
C VAL A 358 0.77 -15.60 8.40
N PRO A 359 0.94 -15.78 7.07
CA PRO A 359 0.56 -14.76 6.09
C PRO A 359 -0.96 -14.54 6.00
N GLU A 360 -1.77 -15.51 6.42
CA GLU A 360 -3.24 -15.42 6.39
C GLU A 360 -3.78 -14.37 7.37
N THR A 361 -3.04 -14.05 8.42
CA THR A 361 -3.45 -13.12 9.49
C THR A 361 -2.39 -12.08 9.85
N SER A 362 -1.24 -12.09 9.16
CA SER A 362 -0.07 -11.26 9.46
C SER A 362 0.43 -11.36 10.91
N VAL A 363 0.35 -12.55 11.50
CA VAL A 363 0.71 -12.78 12.90
C VAL A 363 1.87 -13.76 13.01
N TRP A 364 2.70 -13.58 14.02
CA TRP A 364 3.77 -14.51 14.35
C TRP A 364 3.30 -15.57 15.36
N LEU A 365 3.57 -16.83 15.04
CA LEU A 365 3.58 -17.94 15.98
C LEU A 365 5.02 -18.16 16.43
N GLN A 366 5.24 -18.21 17.74
CA GLN A 366 6.59 -18.36 18.30
C GLN A 366 6.64 -19.44 19.38
N TRP A 367 7.83 -19.97 19.62
CA TRP A 367 8.18 -20.91 20.67
C TRP A 367 7.17 -22.06 20.88
N GLY A 368 6.66 -22.18 22.11
CA GLY A 368 5.74 -23.23 22.50
C GLY A 368 4.41 -23.15 21.75
N PHE A 369 3.95 -21.96 21.36
CA PHE A 369 2.70 -21.79 20.61
C PHE A 369 2.83 -22.25 19.17
N LYS A 370 3.95 -21.95 18.51
CA LYS A 370 4.29 -22.55 17.21
C LYS A 370 4.38 -24.07 17.31
N ALA A 371 5.18 -24.57 18.26
CA ALA A 371 5.38 -26.01 18.42
C ALA A 371 4.06 -26.75 18.68
N PHE A 372 3.19 -26.19 19.52
CA PHE A 372 1.87 -26.73 19.80
C PHE A 372 0.96 -26.70 18.55
N TRP A 373 0.86 -25.55 17.87
CA TRP A 373 -0.02 -25.41 16.71
C TRP A 373 0.41 -26.31 15.54
N GLU A 374 1.71 -26.45 15.28
CA GLU A 374 2.23 -27.29 14.20
C GLU A 374 2.23 -28.79 14.51
N SER A 375 2.36 -29.18 15.80
CA SER A 375 2.26 -30.59 16.21
C SER A 375 0.82 -31.12 16.25
N ASN A 376 -0.17 -30.24 16.07
CA ASN A 376 -1.59 -30.58 16.01
C ASN A 376 -2.13 -30.29 14.59
N PRO A 377 -2.11 -31.25 13.65
CA PRO A 377 -2.51 -31.02 12.25
C PRO A 377 -3.94 -30.51 12.08
N ASP A 378 -4.82 -30.80 13.04
CA ASP A 378 -6.20 -30.33 13.05
C ASP A 378 -6.41 -28.99 13.79
N ALA A 379 -5.36 -28.39 14.38
CA ALA A 379 -5.45 -27.12 15.10
C ALA A 379 -6.09 -26.02 14.26
N ILE A 380 -5.82 -25.98 12.96
CA ILE A 380 -6.49 -25.02 12.07
C ILE A 380 -8.02 -25.16 12.06
N LYS A 381 -8.56 -26.37 12.24
CA LYS A 381 -10.01 -26.61 12.26
C LYS A 381 -10.64 -26.10 13.57
N TRP A 382 -10.06 -26.46 14.72
CA TRP A 382 -10.67 -26.20 16.03
C TRP A 382 -10.18 -24.93 16.73
N LEU A 383 -8.95 -24.47 16.44
CA LEU A 383 -8.35 -23.25 16.99
C LEU A 383 -8.36 -22.09 15.98
N GLY A 384 -8.07 -22.41 14.71
CA GLY A 384 -8.01 -21.44 13.61
C GLY A 384 -6.68 -20.77 13.42
N TRP A 385 -6.70 -19.66 12.68
CA TRP A 385 -5.53 -18.82 12.50
C TRP A 385 -5.27 -17.96 13.75
N PRO A 386 -4.01 -17.68 14.10
CA PRO A 386 -3.68 -16.73 15.16
C PRO A 386 -4.07 -15.32 14.67
N VAL A 387 -4.74 -14.53 15.49
CA VAL A 387 -5.29 -13.22 15.09
C VAL A 387 -4.60 -12.05 15.76
N GLU A 388 -3.66 -12.32 16.65
CA GLU A 388 -2.78 -11.34 17.28
C GLU A 388 -1.46 -12.01 17.71
N ASN A 389 -0.40 -11.22 17.87
CA ASN A 389 0.88 -11.73 18.37
C ASN A 389 0.78 -12.14 19.84
N GLU A 390 1.60 -13.12 20.23
CA GLU A 390 1.76 -13.54 21.63
C GLU A 390 2.05 -12.35 22.55
N ARG A 391 1.43 -12.35 23.72
CA ARG A 391 1.57 -11.30 24.73
C ARG A 391 1.84 -11.90 26.10
N GLY A 392 2.80 -11.35 26.83
CA GLY A 392 2.97 -11.63 28.26
C GLY A 392 1.85 -11.00 29.08
N VAL A 393 1.20 -11.78 29.94
CA VAL A 393 0.09 -11.35 30.81
C VAL A 393 0.42 -11.47 32.31
N GLY A 394 1.63 -11.93 32.63
CA GLY A 394 2.15 -12.01 33.99
C GLY A 394 3.54 -12.63 34.01
N THR A 395 4.16 -12.70 35.19
CA THR A 395 5.46 -13.34 35.36
C THR A 395 5.35 -14.83 35.01
N GLY A 396 5.99 -15.24 33.92
CA GLY A 396 5.96 -16.64 33.46
C GLY A 396 4.65 -17.05 32.77
N LEU A 397 3.78 -16.09 32.40
CA LEU A 397 2.51 -16.34 31.74
C LEU A 397 2.41 -15.55 30.43
N SER A 398 2.15 -16.23 29.31
CA SER A 398 1.83 -15.59 28.02
C SER A 398 0.60 -16.19 27.37
N ILE A 399 -0.02 -15.43 26.48
CA ILE A 399 -1.26 -15.78 25.80
C ILE A 399 -1.23 -15.33 24.36
N GLN A 400 -1.87 -16.09 23.47
CA GLN A 400 -2.10 -15.72 22.09
C GLN A 400 -3.51 -16.10 21.66
N ARG A 401 -4.23 -15.15 21.04
CA ARG A 401 -5.59 -15.39 20.55
C ARG A 401 -5.58 -15.93 19.12
N PHE A 402 -6.51 -16.84 18.89
CA PHE A 402 -6.84 -17.41 17.60
C PHE A 402 -8.32 -17.18 17.30
N GLU A 403 -8.74 -17.40 16.06
CA GLU A 403 -10.13 -17.21 15.62
C GLU A 403 -11.17 -17.94 16.50
N ARG A 404 -10.84 -19.11 17.04
CA ARG A 404 -11.77 -19.98 17.79
C ARG A 404 -11.31 -20.35 19.21
N GLY A 405 -10.14 -19.88 19.64
CA GLY A 405 -9.61 -20.20 20.96
C GLY A 405 -8.38 -19.39 21.32
N ILE A 406 -7.71 -19.81 22.39
CA ILE A 406 -6.49 -19.18 22.89
C ILE A 406 -5.44 -20.25 23.16
N LEU A 407 -4.17 -19.92 22.97
CA LEU A 407 -3.07 -20.65 23.56
C LEU A 407 -2.55 -19.88 24.75
N VAL A 408 -2.28 -20.60 25.84
CA VAL A 408 -1.73 -20.05 27.08
C VAL A 408 -0.46 -20.80 27.41
N TYR A 409 0.61 -20.06 27.70
CA TYR A 409 1.85 -20.57 28.24
C TYR A 409 1.91 -20.25 29.73
N ASP A 410 2.15 -21.24 30.58
CA ASP A 410 2.32 -21.10 32.02
C ASP A 410 3.58 -21.84 32.48
N ALA A 411 4.60 -21.06 32.85
CA ALA A 411 5.90 -21.56 33.29
C ALA A 411 5.83 -22.36 34.60
N SER A 412 4.76 -22.20 35.40
CA SER A 412 4.56 -22.95 36.63
C SER A 412 4.12 -24.40 36.41
N GLN A 413 3.68 -24.73 35.18
CA GLN A 413 3.25 -26.09 34.83
C GLN A 413 4.44 -27.02 34.53
N PRO A 414 4.28 -28.35 34.70
CA PRO A 414 5.27 -29.33 34.32
C PRO A 414 5.67 -29.23 32.83
N GLU A 415 6.92 -29.59 32.53
CA GLU A 415 7.39 -29.71 31.15
C GLU A 415 6.48 -30.65 30.34
N GLY A 416 6.07 -30.22 29.14
CA GLY A 416 5.04 -30.90 28.33
C GLY A 416 3.60 -30.42 28.57
N TRP A 417 3.32 -29.71 29.67
CA TRP A 417 2.00 -29.14 30.00
C TRP A 417 1.99 -27.60 30.03
N ARG A 418 3.13 -26.98 29.72
CA ARG A 418 3.30 -25.53 29.78
C ARG A 418 2.48 -24.79 28.72
N VAL A 419 2.04 -25.44 27.64
CA VAL A 419 1.17 -24.82 26.62
C VAL A 419 -0.18 -25.53 26.65
N THR A 420 -1.25 -24.76 26.85
CA THR A 420 -2.61 -25.27 26.86
C THR A 420 -3.48 -24.49 25.89
N ALA A 421 -4.29 -25.20 25.10
CA ALA A 421 -5.34 -24.59 24.32
C ALA A 421 -6.65 -24.51 25.12
N LEU A 422 -7.25 -23.33 25.17
CA LEU A 422 -8.51 -23.08 25.89
C LEU A 422 -9.56 -22.46 24.97
N PRO A 423 -10.86 -22.62 25.30
CA PRO A 423 -11.93 -21.94 24.58
C PRO A 423 -11.76 -20.42 24.60
N LEU A 424 -12.15 -19.75 23.53
CA LEU A 424 -12.04 -18.28 23.41
C LEU A 424 -12.75 -17.52 24.55
N SER A 425 -13.80 -18.11 25.13
CA SER A 425 -14.53 -17.54 26.28
C SER A 425 -13.63 -17.30 27.50
N ARG A 426 -12.51 -18.03 27.64
CA ARG A 426 -11.57 -17.87 28.75
C ARG A 426 -10.58 -16.72 28.55
N TYR A 427 -10.57 -16.08 27.38
CA TYR A 427 -9.68 -14.95 27.10
C TYR A 427 -9.90 -13.77 28.08
N ALA A 428 -11.16 -13.55 28.48
CA ALA A 428 -11.53 -12.53 29.46
C ALA A 428 -10.99 -12.79 30.87
N GLU A 429 -10.70 -14.04 31.23
CA GLU A 429 -10.13 -14.41 32.54
C GLU A 429 -8.72 -13.83 32.73
N TYR A 430 -8.05 -13.46 31.63
CA TYR A 430 -6.72 -12.83 31.63
C TYR A 430 -6.78 -11.30 31.56
N GLY A 431 -7.95 -10.69 31.77
CA GLY A 431 -8.14 -9.23 31.74
C GLY A 431 -8.10 -8.62 30.34
N LEU A 432 -8.33 -9.44 29.30
CA LEU A 432 -8.29 -9.04 27.89
C LEU A 432 -9.69 -9.13 27.27
N SER A 433 -10.07 -8.16 26.43
CA SER A 433 -11.34 -8.19 25.68
C SER A 433 -11.11 -8.70 24.25
N ALA A 434 -11.94 -9.63 23.78
CA ALA A 434 -11.99 -9.94 22.36
C ALA A 434 -12.60 -8.72 21.62
N ALA A 435 -11.81 -8.09 20.76
CA ALA A 435 -12.24 -6.98 19.90
C ALA A 435 -13.12 -7.49 18.75
#